data_AF-A0A9P6ULN3-F1
#
_entry.id   AF-A0A9P6ULN3-F1
#
_cell.length_a   1.000
_cell.length_b   1.000
_cell.length_c   1.000
_cell.angle_alpha   90.00
_cell.angle_beta   90.00
_cell.angle_gamma   90.00
#
_symmetry.space_group_name_H-M   'P 1'
#
loop_
_entity.id
_entity.type
_entity.pdbx_description
1 polymer ?
#
loop_
_entity_poly.entity_id
_entity_poly.type
_entity_poly.pdbx_seq_one_letter_code
_entity_poly.pdbx_strand_id
1 'polypeptide(L)'
;MLRQITRRLPRSSTQLRSFTSARSIEEPTGRSVDQPSENYRPGKEGFAPGMPHPPGSSASPLPTPAPRTVGSIPEMSKKHQIKANGSPAQKHKLEMTKLRHAYQREHLVGQEAKRTERERQRGGSLRRLQERQAEDRLENERRLSFERLMQPNGELAKSGPERQAQVVEFVKQRKVRRVANFQKAEEQASERRLDAMIRLYHAADDFVTLENLDAKVHEFYETGLTLQSKVYEPQVPDMVADVLENGGQVSHANLLRREQELKDALEGTVSGGKIGYEGAKAKAGAVATETA
;
A
#
# COMPACT_ATOMS: atom_id res chain seq x y z
N MET A 1 -2.88 4.63 -42.00
CA MET A 1 -1.53 5.22 -42.05
C MET A 1 -0.94 5.22 -40.64
N LEU A 2 -0.15 4.20 -40.28
CA LEU A 2 0.47 4.09 -38.95
C LEU A 2 1.72 4.98 -38.87
N ARG A 3 1.72 5.95 -37.95
CA ARG A 3 2.91 6.76 -37.63
C ARG A 3 3.75 6.01 -36.59
N GLN A 4 4.92 5.52 -37.02
CA GLN A 4 5.91 4.91 -36.14
C GLN A 4 6.54 6.00 -35.25
N ILE A 5 6.29 5.92 -33.94
CA ILE A 5 6.94 6.78 -32.94
C ILE A 5 8.26 6.11 -32.55
N THR A 6 9.36 6.55 -33.16
CA THR A 6 10.71 6.13 -32.78
C THR A 6 11.19 6.98 -31.60
N ARG A 7 11.17 6.43 -30.39
CA ARG A 7 11.77 7.06 -29.21
C ARG A 7 13.29 6.89 -29.28
N ARG A 8 14.01 7.94 -29.68
CA ARG A 8 15.47 8.03 -29.53
C ARG A 8 15.82 8.23 -28.05
N LEU A 9 16.46 7.23 -27.44
CA LEU A 9 17.07 7.37 -26.12
C LEU A 9 18.33 8.25 -26.21
N PRO A 10 18.59 9.14 -25.23
CA PRO A 10 19.81 9.93 -25.19
C PRO A 10 21.01 9.04 -24.89
N ARG A 11 22.02 9.07 -25.77
CA ARG A 11 23.34 8.48 -25.50
C ARG A 11 24.03 9.33 -24.44
N SER A 12 24.25 8.76 -23.26
CA SER A 12 25.12 9.35 -22.25
C SER A 12 26.56 9.35 -22.76
N SER A 13 27.05 10.50 -23.23
CA SER A 13 28.46 10.69 -23.55
C SER A 13 29.26 10.80 -22.24
N THR A 14 29.82 9.70 -21.78
CA THR A 14 30.86 9.68 -20.74
C THR A 14 32.12 10.28 -21.34
N GLN A 15 32.29 11.60 -21.23
CA GLN A 15 33.59 12.23 -21.42
C GLN A 15 34.47 11.87 -20.23
N LEU A 16 35.40 10.95 -20.44
CA LEU A 16 36.52 10.70 -19.54
C LEU A 16 37.38 11.97 -19.47
N ARG A 17 37.20 12.77 -18.41
CA ARG A 17 38.15 13.83 -18.06
C ARG A 17 39.39 13.17 -17.47
N SER A 18 40.48 13.15 -18.23
CA SER A 18 41.81 12.89 -17.71
C SER A 18 42.23 14.08 -16.84
N PHE A 19 42.39 13.84 -15.54
CA PHE A 19 42.98 14.82 -14.62
C PHE A 19 44.50 14.65 -14.64
N THR A 20 45.17 15.43 -15.48
CA THR A 20 46.58 15.74 -15.34
C THR A 20 46.71 16.99 -14.46
N SER A 21 47.16 16.85 -13.22
CA SER A 21 47.87 17.91 -12.49
C SER A 21 48.31 17.38 -11.12
N ALA A 22 49.54 16.88 -11.07
CA ALA A 22 50.30 16.78 -9.83
C ALA A 22 50.63 18.20 -9.38
N ARG A 23 49.90 18.71 -8.39
CA ARG A 23 50.27 19.89 -7.62
C ARG A 23 50.47 19.42 -6.18
N SER A 24 51.73 19.25 -5.82
CA SER A 24 52.22 19.05 -4.46
C SER A 24 51.72 20.22 -3.61
N ILE A 25 50.73 19.95 -2.77
CA ILE A 25 50.24 20.88 -1.76
C ILE A 25 51.08 20.63 -0.51
N GLU A 26 51.85 21.64 -0.15
CA GLU A 26 52.62 21.73 1.09
C GLU A 26 51.68 21.57 2.30
N GLU A 27 52.17 20.83 3.29
CA GLU A 27 51.46 20.38 4.48
C GLU A 27 51.06 21.54 5.41
N PRO A 28 49.78 21.69 5.78
CA PRO A 28 49.41 22.37 7.00
C PRO A 28 49.46 21.37 8.15
N THR A 29 50.49 21.53 8.97
CA THR A 29 50.71 20.84 10.23
C THR A 29 49.54 21.02 11.20
N GLY A 30 49.04 19.91 11.74
CA GLY A 30 48.45 19.88 13.08
C GLY A 30 46.92 19.97 13.24
N ARG A 31 46.12 19.18 12.49
CA ARG A 31 44.69 18.99 12.86
C ARG A 31 44.14 17.58 12.60
N SER A 32 43.85 16.88 13.71
CA SER A 32 42.98 15.72 13.89
C SER A 32 43.06 14.63 12.83
N VAL A 33 44.15 13.84 12.90
CA VAL A 33 44.28 12.55 12.26
C VAL A 33 43.46 11.53 13.08
N ASP A 34 42.62 10.75 12.41
CA ASP A 34 41.97 9.52 12.89
C ASP A 34 40.74 9.60 13.81
N GLN A 35 39.73 10.41 13.48
CA GLN A 35 38.37 10.07 13.93
C GLN A 35 37.66 9.23 12.85
N PRO A 36 37.31 7.96 13.13
CA PRO A 36 36.55 7.15 12.20
C PRO A 36 35.21 7.84 11.93
N SER A 37 34.75 7.79 10.67
CA SER A 37 33.45 8.39 10.34
C SER A 37 32.35 7.72 11.19
N GLU A 38 31.62 8.52 11.98
CA GLU A 38 30.60 8.01 12.93
C GLU A 38 29.52 7.15 12.26
N ASN A 39 29.34 7.34 10.94
CA ASN A 39 28.33 6.68 10.13
C ASN A 39 28.91 5.62 9.16
N TYR A 40 30.10 5.08 9.43
CA TYR A 40 30.68 4.04 8.57
C TYR A 40 29.78 2.79 8.50
N ARG A 41 29.35 2.44 7.29
CA ARG A 41 28.67 1.19 6.95
C ARG A 41 29.45 0.49 5.84
N PRO A 42 30.09 -0.67 6.11
CA PRO A 42 30.86 -1.40 5.12
C PRO A 42 30.07 -1.59 3.81
N GLY A 43 30.63 -1.08 2.71
CA GLY A 43 30.04 -1.19 1.36
C GLY A 43 28.82 -0.31 1.08
N LYS A 44 28.42 0.59 1.99
CA LYS A 44 27.27 1.49 1.79
C LYS A 44 27.63 2.96 1.95
N GLU A 45 28.20 3.35 3.09
CA GLU A 45 28.36 4.76 3.47
C GLU A 45 29.65 4.95 4.29
N GLY A 46 30.34 6.08 4.09
CA GLY A 46 31.53 6.47 4.85
C GLY A 46 32.83 5.82 4.40
N PHE A 47 33.95 6.39 4.87
CA PHE A 47 35.28 5.81 4.67
C PHE A 47 35.55 4.76 5.74
N ALA A 48 36.22 3.68 5.34
CA ALA A 48 36.61 2.62 6.26
C ALA A 48 37.50 3.18 7.39
N PRO A 49 37.39 2.65 8.62
CA PRO A 49 38.25 3.05 9.72
C PRO A 49 39.72 2.83 9.32
N GLY A 50 40.56 3.85 9.50
CA GLY A 50 41.98 3.84 9.13
C GLY A 50 42.29 4.19 7.67
N MET A 51 41.27 4.39 6.82
CA MET A 51 41.48 4.93 5.47
C MET A 51 41.25 6.44 5.49
N PRO A 52 42.27 7.26 5.16
CA PRO A 52 42.08 8.70 5.07
C PRO A 52 41.11 9.04 3.93
N HIS A 53 40.26 10.02 4.16
CA HIS A 53 39.42 10.59 3.10
C HIS A 53 40.30 11.42 2.15
N PRO A 54 39.96 11.51 0.85
CA PRO A 54 40.76 12.27 -0.10
C PRO A 54 40.83 13.75 0.29
N PRO A 55 41.96 14.43 0.05
CA PRO A 55 42.14 15.82 0.44
C PRO A 55 41.06 16.70 -0.20
N GLY A 56 40.42 17.55 0.61
CA GLY A 56 39.32 18.43 0.19
C GLY A 56 37.92 17.79 0.19
N SER A 57 37.80 16.50 0.55
CA SER A 57 36.50 15.86 0.85
C SER A 57 36.21 15.88 2.36
N SER A 58 34.95 15.69 2.76
CA SER A 58 34.59 15.48 4.16
C SER A 58 34.50 13.99 4.48
N ALA A 59 35.00 13.58 5.64
CA ALA A 59 34.95 12.17 6.08
C ALA A 59 33.52 11.63 6.25
N SER A 60 32.59 12.50 6.64
CA SER A 60 31.16 12.22 6.70
C SER A 60 30.41 12.94 5.57
N PRO A 61 29.30 12.36 5.07
CA PRO A 61 28.43 13.08 4.17
C PRO A 61 27.92 14.35 4.86
N LEU A 62 27.79 15.44 4.11
CA LEU A 62 27.21 16.67 4.62
C LEU A 62 25.81 16.38 5.16
N PRO A 63 25.45 16.91 6.34
CA PRO A 63 24.11 16.71 6.88
C PRO A 63 23.09 17.22 5.87
N THR A 64 22.02 16.45 5.67
CA THR A 64 20.93 16.87 4.79
C THR A 64 20.39 18.22 5.28
N PRO A 65 20.29 19.24 4.41
CA PRO A 65 19.84 20.56 4.84
C PRO A 65 18.45 20.45 5.44
N ALA A 66 18.24 21.15 6.56
CA ALA A 66 16.93 21.19 7.20
C ALA A 66 15.87 21.66 6.20
N PRO A 67 14.68 21.04 6.20
CA PRO A 67 13.60 21.48 5.33
C PRO A 67 13.28 22.95 5.58
N ARG A 68 13.04 23.70 4.50
CA ARG A 68 12.56 25.09 4.61
C ARG A 68 11.21 25.10 5.31
N THR A 69 11.13 25.88 6.38
CA THR A 69 9.90 26.11 7.14
C THR A 69 9.33 27.49 6.84
N VAL A 70 8.07 27.74 7.21
CA VAL A 70 7.45 29.07 7.05
C VAL A 70 8.27 30.18 7.72
N GLY A 71 8.89 29.89 8.87
CA GLY A 71 9.76 30.84 9.58
C GLY A 71 11.10 31.12 8.88
N SER A 72 11.51 30.29 7.92
CA SER A 72 12.72 30.53 7.12
C SER A 72 12.49 31.50 5.95
N ILE A 73 11.22 31.84 5.65
CA ILE A 73 10.92 32.83 4.60
C ILE A 73 11.24 34.22 5.16
N PRO A 74 12.18 34.98 4.56
CA PRO A 74 12.48 36.33 5.01
C PRO A 74 11.24 37.21 4.87
N GLU A 75 10.97 38.04 5.88
CA GLU A 75 9.88 39.02 5.80
C GLU A 75 10.08 39.96 4.60
N MET A 76 8.97 40.40 4.00
CA MET A 76 9.04 41.36 2.92
C MET A 76 9.80 42.60 3.38
N SER A 77 10.91 42.90 2.70
CA SER A 77 11.76 44.04 3.04
C SER A 77 10.94 45.32 3.16
N LYS A 78 11.08 46.03 4.30
CA LYS A 78 10.44 47.33 4.54
C LYS A 78 10.79 48.36 3.46
N LYS A 79 11.92 48.18 2.77
CA LYS A 79 12.35 49.03 1.63
C LYS A 79 11.42 48.93 0.41
N HIS A 80 10.56 47.91 0.35
CA HIS A 80 9.55 47.75 -0.71
C HIS A 80 8.17 48.28 -0.31
N GLN A 81 8.03 49.00 0.81
CA GLN A 81 6.83 49.78 1.08
C GLN A 81 6.88 51.05 0.22
N ILE A 82 6.28 51.00 -0.97
CA ILE A 82 6.17 52.17 -1.86
C ILE A 82 5.33 53.23 -1.13
N LYS A 83 5.86 54.46 -1.06
CA LYS A 83 5.12 55.65 -0.65
C LYS A 83 3.87 55.81 -1.55
N ALA A 84 2.78 56.40 -1.04
CA ALA A 84 1.48 56.47 -1.72
C ALA A 84 1.51 56.98 -3.20
N ASN A 85 2.55 57.73 -3.57
CA ASN A 85 2.72 58.37 -4.88
C ASN A 85 3.56 57.57 -5.90
N GLY A 86 3.72 56.26 -5.73
CA GLY A 86 4.48 55.43 -6.68
C GLY A 86 3.85 55.35 -8.09
N SER A 87 4.69 55.22 -9.11
CA SER A 87 4.26 54.97 -10.50
C SER A 87 3.39 53.70 -10.59
N PRO A 88 2.38 53.63 -11.48
CA PRO A 88 1.53 52.45 -11.66
C PRO A 88 2.34 51.15 -11.86
N ALA A 89 3.44 51.22 -12.60
CA ALA A 89 4.33 50.06 -12.82
C ALA A 89 5.00 49.57 -11.53
N GLN A 90 5.32 50.48 -10.60
CA GLN A 90 5.89 50.12 -9.30
C GLN A 90 4.84 49.47 -8.40
N LYS A 91 3.60 49.99 -8.41
CA LYS A 91 2.47 49.39 -7.67
C LYS A 91 2.23 47.95 -8.12
N HIS A 92 2.18 47.70 -9.43
CA HIS A 92 2.03 46.36 -9.99
C HIS A 92 3.20 45.43 -9.61
N LYS A 93 4.45 45.89 -9.67
CA LYS A 93 5.61 45.10 -9.20
C LYS A 93 5.49 44.71 -7.73
N LEU A 94 5.05 45.63 -6.88
CA LEU A 94 4.81 45.37 -5.46
C LEU A 94 3.68 44.37 -5.24
N GLU A 95 2.57 44.48 -5.96
CA GLU A 95 1.48 43.49 -5.94
C GLU A 95 1.97 42.11 -6.34
N MET A 96 2.73 42.00 -7.43
CA MET A 96 3.30 40.73 -7.88
C MET A 96 4.28 40.15 -6.86
N THR A 97 5.08 40.96 -6.18
CA THR A 97 5.96 40.49 -5.09
C THR A 97 5.17 40.01 -3.89
N LYS A 98 4.12 40.74 -3.47
CA LYS A 98 3.21 40.30 -2.39
C LYS A 98 2.57 38.96 -2.73
N LEU A 99 2.06 38.82 -3.96
CA LEU A 99 1.45 37.61 -4.46
C LEU A 99 2.46 36.45 -4.42
N ARG A 100 3.68 36.62 -4.94
CA ARG A 100 4.74 35.58 -4.84
C ARG A 100 5.02 35.16 -3.41
N HIS A 101 5.07 36.10 -2.46
CA HIS A 101 5.34 35.82 -1.05
C HIS A 101 4.18 35.05 -0.39
N ALA A 102 2.93 35.43 -0.71
CA ALA A 102 1.74 34.72 -0.25
C ALA A 102 1.71 33.28 -0.76
N TYR A 103 1.88 33.06 -2.07
CA TYR A 103 1.95 31.72 -2.66
C TYR A 103 3.08 30.88 -2.06
N GLN A 104 4.25 31.49 -1.82
CA GLN A 104 5.38 30.78 -1.20
C GLN A 104 5.07 30.34 0.23
N ARG A 105 4.42 31.21 1.03
CA ARG A 105 3.98 30.87 2.39
C ARG A 105 2.95 29.75 2.37
N GLU A 106 1.89 29.88 1.58
CA GLU A 106 0.85 28.86 1.46
C GLU A 106 1.40 27.51 1.00
N HIS A 107 2.32 27.52 0.03
CA HIS A 107 2.99 26.30 -0.41
C HIS A 107 3.80 25.63 0.70
N LEU A 108 4.56 26.39 1.50
CA LEU A 108 5.30 25.82 2.63
C LEU A 108 4.37 25.29 3.74
N VAL A 109 3.30 26.02 4.07
CA VAL A 109 2.26 25.56 5.02
C VAL A 109 1.64 24.24 4.54
N GLY A 110 1.29 24.16 3.26
CA GLY A 110 0.76 22.93 2.66
C GLY A 110 1.75 21.77 2.67
N GLN A 111 3.04 22.03 2.49
CA GLN A 111 4.08 21.00 2.61
C GLN A 111 4.27 20.52 4.05
N GLU A 112 4.25 21.42 5.03
CA GLU A 112 4.34 21.08 6.46
C GLU A 112 3.14 20.24 6.91
N ALA A 113 1.91 20.62 6.50
CA ALA A 113 0.71 19.83 6.75
C ALA A 113 0.81 18.42 6.17
N LYS A 114 1.24 18.28 4.90
CA LYS A 114 1.45 16.97 4.26
C LYS A 114 2.53 16.13 4.96
N ARG A 115 3.59 16.76 5.48
CA ARG A 115 4.65 16.06 6.22
C ARG A 115 4.15 15.54 7.56
N THR A 116 3.49 16.39 8.34
CA THR A 116 2.93 16.00 9.65
C THR A 116 1.87 14.90 9.51
N GLU A 117 1.05 14.94 8.46
CA GLU A 117 0.11 13.87 8.16
C GLU A 117 0.81 12.55 7.82
N ARG A 118 1.83 12.57 6.94
CA ARG A 118 2.64 11.38 6.63
C ARG A 118 3.34 10.82 7.85
N GLU A 119 3.83 11.67 8.75
CA GLU A 119 4.45 11.25 10.01
C GLU A 119 3.43 10.59 10.94
N ARG A 120 2.21 11.14 11.06
CA ARG A 120 1.11 10.50 11.80
C ARG A 120 0.73 9.15 11.21
N GLN A 121 0.62 9.05 9.89
CA GLN A 121 0.33 7.79 9.19
C GLN A 121 1.44 6.76 9.42
N ARG A 122 2.71 7.17 9.34
CA ARG A 122 3.88 6.30 9.61
C ARG A 122 3.94 5.86 11.08
N GLY A 123 3.66 6.76 12.02
CA GLY A 123 3.59 6.43 13.45
C GLY A 123 2.47 5.43 13.74
N GLY A 124 1.29 5.65 13.15
CA GLY A 124 0.15 4.74 13.26
C GLY A 124 0.42 3.36 12.65
N SER A 125 1.05 3.30 11.47
CA SER A 125 1.39 2.02 10.84
C SER A 125 2.48 1.26 11.60
N LEU A 126 3.49 1.96 12.12
CA LEU A 126 4.55 1.35 12.92
C LEU A 126 4.02 0.80 14.25
N ARG A 127 3.12 1.53 14.90
CA ARG A 127 2.44 1.04 16.11
C ARG A 127 1.62 -0.22 15.84
N ARG A 128 0.81 -0.24 14.77
CA ARG A 128 0.04 -1.43 14.37
C ARG A 128 0.94 -2.62 14.05
N LEU A 129 2.10 -2.38 13.43
CA LEU A 129 3.07 -3.43 13.15
C LEU A 129 3.68 -4.01 14.43
N GLN A 130 4.02 -3.16 15.40
CA GLN A 130 4.51 -3.60 16.71
C GLN A 130 3.45 -4.39 17.49
N GLU A 131 2.20 -3.92 17.48
CA GLU A 131 1.06 -4.62 18.09
C GLU A 131 0.88 -6.00 17.47
N ARG A 132 0.87 -6.11 16.13
CA ARG A 132 0.81 -7.41 15.45
C ARG A 132 1.99 -8.32 15.80
N GLN A 133 3.21 -7.79 15.83
CA GLN A 133 4.39 -8.58 16.22
C GLN A 133 4.31 -9.07 17.67
N ALA A 134 3.75 -8.27 18.58
CA ALA A 134 3.54 -8.67 19.97
C ALA A 134 2.46 -9.77 20.08
N GLU A 135 1.36 -9.63 19.35
CA GLU A 135 0.31 -10.66 19.25
C GLU A 135 0.87 -11.98 18.70
N ASP A 136 1.63 -11.92 17.60
CA ASP A 136 2.25 -13.10 16.98
C ASP A 136 3.23 -13.80 17.93
N ARG A 137 3.99 -13.03 18.73
CA ARG A 137 4.89 -13.59 19.77
C ARG A 137 4.10 -14.30 20.86
N LEU A 138 3.06 -13.67 21.39
CA LEU A 138 2.20 -14.26 22.41
C LEU A 138 1.49 -15.52 21.90
N GLU A 139 1.03 -15.51 20.65
CA GLU A 139 0.41 -16.67 20.03
C GLU A 139 1.41 -17.81 19.81
N ASN A 140 2.63 -17.51 19.37
CA ASN A 140 3.70 -18.50 19.24
C ASN A 140 4.10 -19.09 20.60
N GLU A 141 4.19 -18.30 21.66
CA GLU A 141 4.44 -18.80 23.02
C GLU A 141 3.30 -19.69 23.51
N ARG A 142 2.04 -19.32 23.25
CA ARG A 142 0.86 -20.16 23.52
C ARG A 142 0.89 -21.47 22.73
N ARG A 143 1.34 -21.43 21.48
CA ARG A 143 1.46 -22.61 20.63
C ARG A 143 2.57 -23.55 21.10
N LEU A 144 3.75 -23.01 21.43
CA LEU A 144 4.88 -23.80 21.93
C LEU A 144 4.60 -24.41 23.31
N SER A 145 3.94 -23.66 24.20
CA SER A 145 3.49 -24.20 25.49
C SER A 145 2.45 -25.32 25.31
N PHE A 146 1.53 -25.18 24.36
CA PHE A 146 0.59 -26.23 24.00
C PHE A 146 1.28 -27.45 23.37
N GLU A 147 2.22 -27.24 22.46
CA GLU A 147 2.96 -28.33 21.82
C GLU A 147 3.76 -29.12 22.86
N ARG A 148 4.43 -28.42 23.79
CA ARG A 148 5.09 -29.03 24.94
C ARG A 148 4.10 -29.81 25.82
N LEU A 149 2.84 -29.38 25.93
CA LEU A 149 1.79 -30.10 26.65
C LEU A 149 1.26 -31.32 25.89
N MET A 150 1.41 -31.39 24.56
CA MET A 150 0.86 -32.46 23.73
C MET A 150 1.90 -33.49 23.26
N GLN A 151 3.20 -33.23 23.43
CA GLN A 151 4.24 -34.17 23.06
C GLN A 151 4.14 -35.45 23.94
N PRO A 152 3.99 -36.63 23.31
CA PRO A 152 3.79 -37.90 24.03
C PRO A 152 5.06 -38.48 24.67
N ASN A 153 6.24 -37.93 24.36
CA ASN A 153 7.52 -38.52 24.74
C ASN A 153 8.28 -37.65 25.75
N GLY A 154 8.64 -38.25 26.89
CA GLY A 154 9.70 -37.79 27.79
C GLY A 154 9.22 -37.20 29.12
N GLU A 155 9.15 -38.03 30.16
CA GLU A 155 9.13 -37.68 31.59
C GLU A 155 7.87 -37.01 32.18
N LEU A 156 7.07 -36.25 31.41
CA LEU A 156 5.83 -35.62 31.90
C LEU A 156 4.55 -36.46 31.72
N ALA A 157 4.64 -37.68 31.17
CA ALA A 157 3.48 -38.59 31.03
C ALA A 157 2.92 -39.10 32.38
N LYS A 158 3.57 -38.76 33.50
CA LYS A 158 3.06 -38.98 34.87
C LYS A 158 2.25 -37.80 35.43
N SER A 159 1.75 -36.92 34.58
CA SER A 159 0.91 -35.80 35.03
C SER A 159 -0.45 -36.32 35.53
N GLY A 160 -0.77 -36.02 36.79
CA GLY A 160 -1.99 -36.45 37.48
C GLY A 160 -3.30 -35.86 36.90
N PRO A 161 -4.44 -36.08 37.60
CA PRO A 161 -5.79 -35.72 37.13
C PRO A 161 -5.94 -34.22 36.80
N GLU A 162 -5.14 -33.35 37.41
CA GLU A 162 -5.15 -31.91 37.15
C GLU A 162 -4.84 -31.53 35.69
N ARG A 163 -3.91 -32.23 35.03
CA ARG A 163 -3.60 -31.94 33.61
C ARG A 163 -4.72 -32.39 32.68
N GLN A 164 -5.38 -33.50 32.99
CA GLN A 164 -6.54 -33.95 32.22
C GLN A 164 -7.67 -32.91 32.29
N ALA A 165 -7.91 -32.32 33.47
CA ALA A 165 -8.86 -31.22 33.63
C ALA A 165 -8.48 -30.00 32.76
N GLN A 166 -7.21 -29.59 32.77
CA GLN A 166 -6.72 -28.46 31.94
C GLN A 166 -6.90 -28.72 30.43
N VAL A 167 -6.62 -29.95 29.97
CA VAL A 167 -6.82 -30.32 28.56
C VAL A 167 -8.31 -30.28 28.18
N VAL A 168 -9.19 -30.78 29.05
CA VAL A 168 -10.65 -30.75 28.82
C VAL A 168 -11.16 -29.31 28.77
N GLU A 169 -10.72 -28.44 29.68
CA GLU A 169 -11.06 -27.01 29.65
C GLU A 169 -10.57 -26.33 28.37
N PHE A 170 -9.35 -26.60 27.95
CA PHE A 170 -8.81 -26.06 26.71
C PHE A 170 -9.61 -26.49 25.48
N VAL A 171 -9.96 -27.77 25.38
CA VAL A 171 -10.78 -28.29 24.28
C VAL A 171 -12.16 -27.62 24.27
N LYS A 172 -12.77 -27.42 25.44
CA LYS A 172 -14.02 -26.66 25.58
C LYS A 172 -13.86 -25.22 25.09
N GLN A 173 -12.83 -24.51 25.56
CA GLN A 173 -12.53 -23.14 25.13
C GLN A 173 -12.28 -23.04 23.62
N ARG A 174 -11.56 -24.00 23.04
CA ARG A 174 -11.31 -24.06 21.60
C ARG A 174 -12.60 -24.25 20.80
N LYS A 175 -13.51 -25.09 21.29
CA LYS A 175 -14.84 -25.28 20.67
C LYS A 175 -15.65 -23.98 20.71
N VAL A 176 -15.68 -23.30 21.85
CA VAL A 176 -16.35 -21.99 22.01
C VAL A 176 -15.77 -20.96 21.04
N ARG A 177 -14.43 -20.85 20.95
CA ARG A 177 -13.78 -19.93 20.01
C ARG A 177 -14.10 -20.25 18.55
N ARG A 178 -14.16 -21.52 18.16
CA ARG A 178 -14.54 -21.90 16.78
C ARG A 178 -15.97 -21.48 16.45
N VAL A 179 -16.90 -21.69 17.37
CA VAL A 179 -18.30 -21.28 17.19
C VAL A 179 -18.41 -19.75 17.11
N ALA A 180 -17.75 -19.02 18.02
CA ALA A 180 -17.75 -17.56 18.00
C ALA A 180 -17.13 -16.99 16.70
N ASN A 181 -16.01 -17.57 16.24
CA ASN A 181 -15.39 -17.17 14.97
C ASN A 181 -16.30 -17.48 13.77
N PHE A 182 -17.00 -18.61 13.80
CA PHE A 182 -17.96 -18.97 12.77
C PHE A 182 -19.13 -17.98 12.73
N GLN A 183 -19.75 -17.68 13.88
CA GLN A 183 -20.83 -16.69 14.00
C GLN A 183 -20.39 -15.33 13.50
N LYS A 184 -19.22 -14.85 13.91
CA LYS A 184 -18.67 -13.57 13.43
C LYS A 184 -18.45 -13.54 11.92
N ALA A 185 -17.98 -14.64 11.33
CA ALA A 185 -17.81 -14.73 9.89
C ALA A 185 -19.16 -14.76 9.16
N GLU A 186 -20.17 -15.42 9.74
CA GLU A 186 -21.53 -15.46 9.22
C GLU A 186 -22.21 -14.09 9.29
N GLU A 187 -22.06 -13.36 10.40
CA GLU A 187 -22.52 -11.98 10.57
C GLU A 187 -21.92 -11.08 9.48
N GLN A 188 -20.59 -11.10 9.29
CA GLN A 188 -19.94 -10.32 8.23
C GLN A 188 -20.42 -10.71 6.82
N ALA A 189 -20.67 -11.99 6.57
CA ALA A 189 -21.23 -12.44 5.30
C ALA A 189 -22.68 -11.96 5.12
N SER A 190 -23.46 -11.90 6.20
CA SER A 190 -24.83 -11.36 6.18
C SER A 190 -24.85 -9.85 5.92
N GLU A 191 -23.94 -9.09 6.54
CA GLU A 191 -23.78 -7.65 6.31
C GLU A 191 -23.42 -7.37 4.85
N ARG A 192 -22.46 -8.11 4.28
CA ARG A 192 -22.10 -7.98 2.86
C ARG A 192 -23.27 -8.28 1.92
N ARG A 193 -24.10 -9.28 2.24
CA ARG A 193 -25.31 -9.59 1.46
C ARG A 193 -26.33 -8.46 1.55
N LEU A 194 -26.53 -7.90 2.74
CA LEU A 194 -27.43 -6.78 2.96
C LEU A 194 -26.94 -5.52 2.22
N ASP A 195 -25.65 -5.20 2.29
CA ASP A 195 -25.05 -4.09 1.53
C ASP A 195 -25.24 -4.28 0.02
N ALA A 196 -25.06 -5.50 -0.49
CA ALA A 196 -25.32 -5.81 -1.90
C ALA A 196 -26.80 -5.64 -2.26
N MET A 197 -27.72 -6.04 -1.38
CA MET A 197 -29.16 -5.82 -1.58
C MET A 197 -29.53 -4.34 -1.58
N ILE A 198 -28.95 -3.53 -0.69
CA ILE A 198 -29.16 -2.07 -0.68
C ILE A 198 -28.67 -1.46 -1.99
N ARG A 199 -27.49 -1.87 -2.47
CA ARG A 199 -26.98 -1.42 -3.77
C ARG A 199 -27.90 -1.81 -4.92
N LEU A 200 -28.41 -3.04 -4.89
CA LEU A 200 -29.38 -3.51 -5.88
C LEU A 200 -30.67 -2.71 -5.83
N TYR A 201 -31.17 -2.39 -4.63
CA TYR A 201 -32.37 -1.56 -4.44
C TYR A 201 -32.18 -0.16 -5.05
N HIS A 202 -31.04 0.50 -4.81
CA HIS A 202 -30.76 1.79 -5.44
C HIS A 202 -30.52 1.71 -6.95
N ALA A 203 -30.03 0.57 -7.45
CA ALA A 203 -29.88 0.34 -8.88
C ALA A 203 -31.18 -0.12 -9.56
N ALA A 204 -32.21 -0.49 -8.79
CA ALA A 204 -33.45 -1.02 -9.32
C ALA A 204 -34.27 0.03 -10.07
N ASP A 205 -34.09 1.32 -9.74
CA ASP A 205 -34.71 2.43 -10.46
C ASP A 205 -34.28 2.49 -11.94
N ASP A 206 -33.09 1.97 -12.26
CA ASP A 206 -32.56 1.87 -13.62
C ASP A 206 -32.94 0.57 -14.33
N PHE A 207 -33.63 -0.36 -13.67
CA PHE A 207 -34.05 -1.60 -14.29
C PHE A 207 -35.08 -1.36 -15.38
N VAL A 208 -34.90 -2.07 -16.49
CA VAL A 208 -35.79 -1.97 -17.64
C VAL A 208 -37.05 -2.78 -17.36
N THR A 209 -38.17 -2.08 -17.28
CA THR A 209 -39.53 -2.62 -17.23
C THR A 209 -40.18 -2.47 -18.60
N LEU A 210 -41.30 -3.16 -18.83
CA LEU A 210 -42.04 -3.04 -20.09
C LEU A 210 -42.54 -1.61 -20.36
N GLU A 211 -42.77 -0.83 -19.29
CA GLU A 211 -43.27 0.53 -19.38
C GLU A 211 -42.17 1.55 -19.71
N ASN A 212 -40.92 1.30 -19.28
CA ASN A 212 -39.79 2.22 -19.49
C ASN A 212 -38.85 1.79 -20.63
N LEU A 213 -39.13 0.67 -21.29
CA LEU A 213 -38.28 0.07 -22.33
C LEU A 213 -38.00 1.05 -23.47
N ASP A 214 -39.03 1.64 -24.07
CA ASP A 214 -38.89 2.53 -25.23
C ASP A 214 -38.08 3.79 -24.89
N ALA A 215 -38.28 4.34 -23.68
CA ALA A 215 -37.54 5.50 -23.19
C ALA A 215 -36.04 5.19 -23.00
N LYS A 216 -35.71 4.05 -22.39
CA LYS A 216 -34.31 3.60 -22.22
C LYS A 216 -33.64 3.25 -23.55
N VAL A 217 -34.38 2.68 -24.51
CA VAL A 217 -33.89 2.43 -25.86
C VAL A 217 -33.57 3.76 -26.57
N HIS A 218 -34.45 4.75 -26.46
CA HIS A 218 -34.21 6.08 -27.01
C HIS A 218 -32.99 6.77 -26.37
N GLU A 219 -32.91 6.76 -25.03
CA GLU A 219 -31.77 7.30 -24.27
C GLU A 219 -30.45 6.65 -24.72
N PHE A 220 -30.44 5.33 -24.94
CA PHE A 220 -29.27 4.60 -25.45
C PHE A 220 -28.82 5.07 -26.84
N TYR A 221 -29.77 5.33 -27.75
CA TYR A 221 -29.46 5.84 -29.09
C TYR A 221 -29.05 7.33 -29.08
N GLU A 222 -29.66 8.15 -28.25
CA GLU A 222 -29.36 9.59 -28.14
C GLU A 222 -28.04 9.89 -27.44
N THR A 223 -27.73 9.16 -26.36
CA THR A 223 -26.45 9.32 -25.62
C THR A 223 -25.24 8.87 -26.44
N GLY A 224 -25.45 8.30 -27.63
CA GLY A 224 -24.36 7.97 -28.55
C GLY A 224 -23.44 6.88 -28.00
N LEU A 225 -23.94 6.05 -27.07
CA LEU A 225 -23.26 4.85 -26.59
C LEU A 225 -23.32 3.74 -27.65
N THR A 226 -22.94 4.10 -28.88
CA THR A 226 -22.74 3.20 -29.99
C THR A 226 -21.89 2.03 -29.51
N LEU A 227 -22.32 0.81 -29.86
CA LEU A 227 -21.67 -0.47 -29.54
C LEU A 227 -20.17 -0.56 -29.90
N GLN A 228 -19.57 0.49 -30.47
CA GLN A 228 -18.14 0.59 -30.75
C GLN A 228 -17.30 1.13 -29.58
N SER A 229 -17.88 1.79 -28.56
CA SER A 229 -17.10 2.35 -27.43
C SER A 229 -17.11 1.51 -26.14
N LYS A 230 -17.91 0.44 -26.09
CA LYS A 230 -17.82 -0.62 -25.08
C LYS A 230 -17.32 -1.92 -25.67
N VAL A 231 -16.35 -1.86 -26.59
CA VAL A 231 -15.28 -2.85 -26.50
C VAL A 231 -14.76 -2.70 -25.08
N TYR A 232 -14.72 -3.76 -24.28
CA TYR A 232 -13.98 -3.76 -23.03
C TYR A 232 -12.52 -3.46 -23.38
N GLU A 233 -12.17 -2.19 -23.58
CA GLU A 233 -10.79 -1.75 -23.53
C GLU A 233 -10.44 -1.93 -22.05
N PRO A 234 -9.63 -2.94 -21.68
CA PRO A 234 -9.21 -3.08 -20.30
C PRO A 234 -8.57 -1.74 -19.94
N GLN A 235 -9.13 -1.07 -18.94
CA GLN A 235 -8.59 0.22 -18.56
C GLN A 235 -7.13 0.01 -18.18
N VAL A 236 -6.25 0.95 -18.54
CA VAL A 236 -4.83 0.91 -18.17
C VAL A 236 -4.62 0.50 -16.70
N PRO A 237 -5.41 0.96 -15.71
CA PRO A 237 -5.34 0.44 -14.34
C PRO A 237 -5.58 -1.07 -14.19
N ASP A 238 -6.53 -1.66 -14.90
CA ASP A 238 -6.82 -3.11 -14.84
C ASP A 238 -5.67 -3.90 -15.48
N MET A 239 -5.13 -3.40 -16.60
CA MET A 239 -3.93 -3.98 -17.23
C MET A 239 -2.70 -3.85 -16.33
N VAL A 240 -2.56 -2.74 -15.62
CA VAL A 240 -1.46 -2.50 -14.69
C VAL A 240 -1.61 -3.37 -13.45
N ALA A 241 -2.83 -3.62 -12.97
CA ALA A 241 -3.10 -4.57 -11.90
C ALA A 241 -2.74 -6.00 -12.34
N ASP A 242 -3.14 -6.43 -13.54
CA ASP A 242 -2.76 -7.75 -14.08
C ASP A 242 -1.24 -7.89 -14.30
N VAL A 243 -0.56 -6.82 -14.73
CA VAL A 243 0.89 -6.80 -14.89
C VAL A 243 1.62 -6.77 -13.54
N LEU A 244 1.09 -6.07 -12.53
CA LEU A 244 1.69 -6.00 -11.19
C LEU A 244 1.48 -7.31 -10.40
N GLU A 245 0.30 -7.90 -10.49
CA GLU A 245 -0.05 -9.11 -9.74
C GLU A 245 0.51 -10.39 -10.40
N ASN A 246 0.50 -10.44 -11.74
CA ASN A 246 0.85 -11.66 -12.49
C ASN A 246 2.03 -11.49 -13.46
N GLY A 247 2.70 -10.33 -13.48
CA GLY A 247 3.84 -10.08 -14.38
C GLY A 247 3.45 -10.04 -15.87
N GLY A 248 2.16 -9.92 -16.19
CA GLY A 248 1.65 -9.98 -17.57
C GLY A 248 1.72 -11.38 -18.19
N GLN A 249 2.10 -12.41 -17.42
CA GLN A 249 2.05 -13.80 -17.84
C GLN A 249 0.93 -14.50 -17.08
N VAL A 250 -0.02 -15.08 -17.82
CA VAL A 250 -1.01 -15.95 -17.20
C VAL A 250 -0.30 -17.25 -16.82
N SER A 251 0.16 -17.34 -15.58
CA SER A 251 0.77 -18.56 -15.05
C SER A 251 -0.19 -19.75 -15.23
N HIS A 252 0.31 -20.87 -15.74
CA HIS A 252 -0.47 -22.10 -15.93
C HIS A 252 -1.17 -22.54 -14.63
N ALA A 253 -0.58 -22.26 -13.47
CA ALA A 253 -1.20 -22.52 -12.17
C ALA A 253 -2.45 -21.66 -11.92
N ASN A 254 -2.45 -20.39 -12.36
CA ASN A 254 -3.61 -19.51 -12.23
C ASN A 254 -4.73 -19.90 -13.21
N LEU A 255 -4.38 -20.38 -14.41
CA LEU A 255 -5.37 -20.94 -15.36
C LEU A 255 -6.05 -22.18 -14.79
N LEU A 256 -5.28 -23.13 -14.26
CA LEU A 256 -5.83 -24.32 -13.62
C LEU A 256 -6.73 -23.98 -12.44
N ARG A 257 -6.33 -22.99 -11.62
CA ARG A 257 -7.14 -22.52 -10.50
C ARG A 257 -8.46 -21.91 -10.97
N ARG A 258 -8.43 -21.05 -11.98
CA ARG A 258 -9.63 -20.46 -12.59
C ARG A 258 -10.54 -21.51 -13.23
N GLU A 259 -9.95 -22.47 -13.94
CA GLU A 259 -10.69 -23.57 -14.55
C GLU A 259 -11.41 -24.40 -13.48
N GLN A 260 -10.74 -24.66 -12.36
CA GLN A 260 -11.33 -25.38 -11.24
C GLN A 260 -12.42 -24.57 -10.52
N GLU A 261 -12.22 -23.26 -10.33
CA GLU A 261 -13.24 -22.36 -9.78
C GLU A 261 -14.48 -22.29 -10.69
N LEU A 262 -14.31 -22.28 -12.02
CA LEU A 262 -15.41 -22.31 -12.97
C LEU A 262 -16.14 -23.65 -13.00
N LYS A 263 -15.41 -24.78 -12.95
CA LYS A 263 -16.01 -26.11 -12.82
C LYS A 263 -16.80 -26.24 -11.53
N ASP A 264 -16.21 -25.80 -10.42
CA ASP A 264 -16.87 -25.80 -9.11
C ASP A 264 -18.16 -24.96 -9.16
N ALA A 265 -18.13 -23.77 -9.77
CA ALA A 265 -19.33 -22.93 -9.94
C ALA A 265 -20.41 -23.56 -10.83
N LEU A 266 -20.03 -24.20 -11.95
CA LEU A 266 -20.96 -24.90 -12.84
C LEU A 266 -21.59 -26.13 -12.19
N GLU A 267 -20.83 -26.83 -11.35
CA GLU A 267 -21.28 -28.02 -10.63
C GLU A 267 -21.96 -27.68 -9.29
N GLY A 268 -21.99 -26.40 -8.90
CA GLY A 268 -22.49 -25.96 -7.58
C GLY A 268 -21.67 -26.51 -6.41
N THR A 269 -20.40 -26.82 -6.64
CA THR A 269 -19.44 -27.30 -5.66
C THR A 269 -18.49 -26.18 -5.24
N VAL A 270 -17.75 -26.36 -4.15
CA VAL A 270 -16.77 -25.39 -3.67
C VAL A 270 -15.48 -26.13 -3.33
N SER A 271 -14.37 -25.68 -3.93
CA SER A 271 -13.00 -26.13 -3.64
C SER A 271 -12.78 -27.62 -3.84
N GLY A 272 -12.85 -28.06 -5.11
CA GLY A 272 -12.45 -29.41 -5.51
C GLY A 272 -13.57 -30.45 -5.38
N GLY A 273 -14.77 -30.13 -5.89
CA GLY A 273 -15.86 -31.11 -6.01
C GLY A 273 -16.64 -31.40 -4.73
N LYS A 274 -16.40 -30.67 -3.63
CA LYS A 274 -17.26 -30.76 -2.45
C LYS A 274 -18.53 -29.97 -2.68
N ILE A 275 -19.68 -30.65 -2.58
CA ILE A 275 -21.00 -30.02 -2.73
C ILE A 275 -21.08 -28.82 -1.78
N GLY A 276 -21.29 -27.63 -2.35
CA GLY A 276 -21.46 -26.42 -1.57
C GLY A 276 -22.69 -26.52 -0.67
N TYR A 277 -22.72 -25.75 0.42
CA TYR A 277 -23.82 -25.80 1.38
C TYR A 277 -25.20 -25.57 0.72
N GLU A 278 -25.26 -24.79 -0.37
CA GLU A 278 -26.49 -24.61 -1.14
C GLU A 278 -26.92 -25.87 -1.90
N GLY A 279 -25.98 -26.58 -2.54
CA GLY A 279 -26.27 -27.87 -3.18
C GLY A 279 -26.64 -28.95 -2.15
N ALA A 280 -26.06 -28.92 -0.96
CA ALA A 280 -26.40 -29.84 0.13
C ALA A 280 -27.81 -29.56 0.67
N LYS A 281 -28.19 -28.29 0.82
CA LYS A 281 -29.53 -27.87 1.24
C LYS A 281 -30.59 -28.18 0.17
N ALA A 282 -30.27 -27.99 -1.11
CA ALA A 282 -31.15 -28.36 -2.23
C ALA A 282 -31.38 -29.88 -2.30
N LYS A 283 -30.33 -30.69 -2.15
CA LYS A 283 -30.46 -32.16 -2.07
C LYS A 283 -31.25 -32.62 -0.85
N ALA A 284 -31.01 -32.04 0.32
CA ALA A 284 -31.77 -32.36 1.53
C ALA A 284 -33.26 -31.97 1.40
N GLY A 285 -33.57 -30.86 0.73
CA GLY A 285 -34.94 -30.45 0.42
C GLY A 285 -35.63 -31.35 -0.61
N ALA A 286 -34.92 -31.79 -1.65
CA ALA A 286 -35.46 -32.72 -2.65
C ALA A 286 -35.80 -34.10 -2.04
N VAL A 287 -34.93 -34.66 -1.19
CA VAL A 287 -35.18 -35.95 -0.53
C VAL A 287 -36.40 -35.91 0.42
N ALA A 288 -36.68 -34.75 1.02
CA ALA A 288 -37.84 -34.55 1.88
C ALA A 288 -39.18 -34.44 1.12
N THR A 289 -39.15 -34.22 -0.20
CA THR A 289 -40.38 -34.10 -1.02
C THR A 289 -40.73 -35.38 -1.79
N GLU A 290 -39.78 -36.30 -1.97
CA GLU A 290 -40.03 -37.65 -2.53
C GLU A 290 -40.53 -38.67 -1.50
N THR A 291 -40.55 -38.31 -0.21
CA THR A 291 -41.00 -39.19 0.89
C THR A 291 -42.35 -38.80 1.50
N ALA A 292 -43.08 -37.90 0.86
CA ALA A 292 -44.45 -37.50 1.20
C ALA A 292 -45.41 -37.90 0.08
#